data_AF-A0A0E2LIV8-F1
#
_entry.id   AF-A0A0E2LIV8-F1
#
_cell.length_a   1.000
_cell.length_b   1.000
_cell.length_c   1.000
_cell.angle_alpha   90.00
_cell.angle_beta   90.00
_cell.angle_gamma   90.00
#
_symmetry.space_group_name_H-M   'P 1'
#
loop_
_entity.id
_entity.type
_entity.pdbx_description
1 polymer ?
#
loop_
_entity_poly.entity_id
_entity_poly.type
_entity_poly.pdbx_seq_one_letter_code
_entity_poly.pdbx_strand_id
1 'polypeptide(L)'
;MYAAKGTQAYAQIGVESAVMSASQQQLVTMLFDGVLSALVRARLFMQDNNQQGKGVSLSKAINIIENGLRVSLDEESKDELTQNLIALYSYMVRRLLQANLRNDVSAVEEVEALMRNIADAWKESLLSPSLIQDPV
;
A
#
# COMPACT_ATOMS: atom_id res chain seq x y z
N MET A 1 28.08 12.58 -12.76
CA MET A 1 26.75 12.51 -12.11
C MET A 1 25.59 12.65 -13.11
N TYR A 2 25.57 11.87 -14.21
CA TYR A 2 24.49 11.97 -15.23
C TYR A 2 23.61 10.71 -15.37
N ALA A 3 23.99 9.58 -14.76
CA ALA A 3 23.25 8.31 -14.91
C ALA A 3 21.98 8.20 -14.01
N ALA A 4 21.95 8.89 -12.86
CA ALA A 4 20.85 8.78 -11.90
C ALA A 4 19.57 9.52 -12.36
N LYS A 5 19.70 10.61 -13.13
CA LYS A 5 18.53 11.36 -13.65
C LYS A 5 17.79 10.60 -14.76
N GLY A 6 18.51 9.91 -15.64
CA GLY A 6 17.90 9.12 -16.72
C GLY A 6 17.11 7.93 -16.18
N THR A 7 17.71 7.15 -15.27
CA THR A 7 17.05 5.99 -14.63
C THR A 7 15.80 6.37 -13.85
N GLN A 8 15.81 7.50 -13.15
CA GLN A 8 14.63 8.00 -12.43
C GLN A 8 13.51 8.45 -13.38
N ALA A 9 13.84 9.07 -14.51
CA ALA A 9 12.87 9.42 -15.55
C ALA A 9 12.26 8.17 -16.21
N TYR A 10 13.06 7.13 -16.49
CA TYR A 10 12.54 5.87 -17.02
C TYR A 10 11.63 5.14 -16.01
N ALA A 11 12.00 5.13 -14.72
CA ALA A 11 11.16 4.57 -13.67
C ALA A 11 9.81 5.32 -13.56
N GLN A 12 9.83 6.65 -13.69
CA GLN A 12 8.62 7.47 -13.68
C GLN A 12 7.74 7.23 -14.91
N ILE A 13 8.32 7.25 -16.12
CA ILE A 13 7.59 6.98 -17.37
C ILE A 13 7.01 5.55 -17.39
N GLY A 14 7.74 4.58 -16.84
CA GLY A 14 7.27 3.21 -16.71
C GLY A 14 6.04 3.09 -15.79
N VAL A 15 6.05 3.81 -14.66
CA VAL A 15 4.90 3.86 -13.75
C VAL A 15 3.73 4.60 -14.40
N GLU A 16 3.95 5.76 -15.02
CA GLU A 16 2.90 6.55 -15.68
C GLU A 16 2.25 5.78 -16.84
N SER A 17 3.05 5.12 -17.69
CA SER A 17 2.55 4.33 -18.82
C SER A 17 1.75 3.10 -18.36
N ALA A 18 2.20 2.45 -17.28
CA ALA A 18 1.46 1.35 -16.66
C ALA A 18 0.13 1.84 -16.07
N VAL A 19 0.11 2.99 -15.38
CA VAL A 19 -1.11 3.58 -14.82
C VAL A 19 -2.12 3.96 -15.91
N MET A 20 -1.67 4.53 -17.03
CA MET A 20 -2.55 4.96 -18.13
C MET A 20 -3.25 3.80 -18.86
N SER A 21 -2.67 2.60 -18.81
CA SER A 21 -3.20 1.41 -19.50
C SER A 21 -3.78 0.36 -18.55
N ALA A 22 -3.65 0.56 -17.23
CA ALA A 22 -4.10 -0.38 -16.21
C ALA A 22 -5.63 -0.36 -16.05
N SER A 23 -6.22 -1.54 -15.90
CA SER A 23 -7.58 -1.67 -15.39
C SER A 23 -7.67 -1.21 -13.93
N GLN A 24 -8.87 -0.90 -13.44
CA GLN A 24 -9.09 -0.53 -12.04
C GLN A 24 -8.56 -1.60 -11.06
N GLN A 25 -8.69 -2.88 -11.42
CA GLN A 25 -8.15 -3.99 -10.63
C GLN A 25 -6.61 -3.99 -10.58
N GLN A 26 -5.97 -3.66 -11.70
CA GLN A 26 -4.51 -3.53 -11.79
C GLN A 26 -4.01 -2.32 -11.00
N LEU A 27 -4.72 -1.19 -11.03
CA LEU A 27 -4.37 0.00 -10.24
C LEU A 27 -4.38 -0.31 -8.73
N VAL A 28 -5.41 -0.98 -8.23
CA VAL A 28 -5.48 -1.39 -6.82
C VAL A 28 -4.33 -2.34 -6.45
N THR A 29 -4.03 -3.30 -7.34
CA THR A 29 -2.89 -4.22 -7.15
C THR A 29 -1.56 -3.46 -7.07
N MET A 30 -1.36 -2.46 -7.93
CA MET A 30 -0.18 -1.60 -7.91
C MET A 30 -0.07 -0.77 -6.62
N LEU A 31 -1.19 -0.33 -6.04
CA LEU A 31 -1.20 0.35 -4.74
C LEU A 31 -0.71 -0.59 -3.63
N PHE A 32 -1.22 -1.83 -3.57
CA PHE A 32 -0.76 -2.82 -2.60
C PHE A 32 0.74 -3.10 -2.72
N ASP A 33 1.23 -3.35 -3.94
CA ASP A 33 2.66 -3.57 -4.19
C ASP A 33 3.48 -2.32 -3.81
N GLY A 34 2.95 -1.13 -4.07
CA GLY A 34 3.54 0.15 -3.70
C GLY A 34 3.70 0.33 -2.18
N VAL A 35 2.68 -0.03 -1.39
CA VAL A 35 2.76 -0.02 0.08
C VAL A 35 3.81 -1.01 0.56
N LEU A 36 3.72 -2.28 0.15
CA LEU A 36 4.62 -3.34 0.61
C LEU A 36 6.09 -3.01 0.28
N SER A 37 6.36 -2.50 -0.93
CA SER A 37 7.70 -2.06 -1.32
C SER A 37 8.20 -0.91 -0.43
N ALA A 38 7.35 0.05 -0.09
CA ALA A 38 7.71 1.16 0.78
C ALA A 38 7.99 0.71 2.23
N LEU A 39 7.23 -0.25 2.76
CA LEU A 39 7.45 -0.82 4.09
C LEU A 39 8.79 -1.58 4.16
N VAL A 40 9.10 -2.42 3.16
CA VAL A 40 10.39 -3.12 3.07
C VAL A 40 11.56 -2.13 3.03
N ARG A 41 11.46 -1.07 2.20
CA ARG A 41 12.48 -0.01 2.15
C ARG A 41 12.65 0.71 3.48
N ALA A 42 11.55 1.01 4.17
CA ALA A 42 11.61 1.64 5.49
C ALA A 42 12.39 0.77 6.48
N ARG A 43 12.15 -0.55 6.51
CA ARG A 43 12.89 -1.50 7.36
C ARG A 43 14.39 -1.53 7.04
N LEU A 44 14.75 -1.58 5.76
CA LEU A 44 16.16 -1.54 5.34
C LEU A 44 16.84 -0.24 5.80
N PHE A 45 16.19 0.91 5.60
CA PHE A 45 16.72 2.19 6.09
C PHE A 45 16.81 2.27 7.61
N MET A 46 15.92 1.61 8.36
CA MET A 46 16.04 1.50 9.82
C MET A 46 17.25 0.68 10.23
N GLN A 47 17.54 -0.42 9.55
CA GLN A 47 18.74 -1.24 9.79
C GLN A 47 20.02 -0.46 9.51
N ASP A 48 20.02 0.37 8.46
CA ASP A 48 21.15 1.22 8.08
C ASP A 48 21.25 2.53 8.90
N ASN A 49 20.39 2.73 9.91
CA ASN A 49 20.26 3.99 10.68
C ASN A 49 20.03 5.24 9.79
N ASN A 50 19.46 5.06 8.60
CA ASN A 50 19.12 6.14 7.68
C ASN A 50 17.74 6.71 8.00
N GLN A 51 17.70 7.68 8.91
CA GLN A 51 16.47 8.33 9.36
C GLN A 51 15.68 9.01 8.23
N GLN A 52 16.38 9.65 7.28
CA GLN A 52 15.75 10.35 6.16
C GLN A 52 15.08 9.36 5.20
N GLY A 53 15.81 8.32 4.80
CA GLY A 53 15.30 7.27 3.91
C GLY A 53 14.10 6.55 4.52
N LYS A 54 14.16 6.25 5.82
CA LYS A 54 13.04 5.70 6.59
C LYS A 54 11.83 6.63 6.53
N GLY A 55 11.99 7.91 6.89
CA GLY A 55 10.91 8.89 6.91
C GLY A 55 10.21 9.02 5.56
N VAL A 56 10.99 9.13 4.47
CA VAL A 56 10.45 9.19 3.10
C VAL A 56 9.66 7.93 2.75
N SER A 57 10.18 6.75 3.11
CA SER A 57 9.54 5.47 2.79
C SER A 57 8.25 5.25 3.58
N LEU A 58 8.25 5.56 4.88
CA LEU A 58 7.05 5.47 5.73
C LEU A 58 5.98 6.48 5.31
N SER A 59 6.36 7.73 5.00
CA SER A 59 5.41 8.72 4.47
C SER A 59 4.80 8.28 3.14
N LYS A 60 5.58 7.64 2.27
CA LYS A 60 5.04 7.05 1.02
C LYS A 60 4.03 5.95 1.30
N ALA A 61 4.33 5.02 2.20
CA ALA A 61 3.40 3.95 2.58
C ALA A 61 2.09 4.53 3.14
N ILE A 62 2.18 5.47 4.09
CA ILE A 62 1.02 6.15 4.68
C ILE A 62 0.19 6.85 3.61
N ASN A 63 0.81 7.59 2.69
CA ASN A 63 0.10 8.30 1.64
C ASN A 63 -0.67 7.35 0.70
N ILE A 64 -0.09 6.19 0.36
CA ILE A 64 -0.78 5.20 -0.48
C ILE A 64 -1.96 4.57 0.27
N ILE A 65 -1.80 4.27 1.56
CA ILE A 65 -2.88 3.71 2.38
C ILE A 65 -4.03 4.73 2.50
N GLU A 66 -3.73 5.96 2.89
CA GLU A 66 -4.74 6.96 3.22
C GLU A 66 -5.38 7.56 1.97
N ASN A 67 -4.57 7.96 0.98
CA ASN A 67 -5.05 8.72 -0.18
C ASN A 67 -5.21 7.86 -1.44
N GLY A 68 -4.78 6.59 -1.40
CA GLY A 68 -4.94 5.65 -2.50
C GLY A 68 -6.01 4.60 -2.19
N LEU A 69 -5.75 3.75 -1.19
CA LEU A 69 -6.60 2.62 -0.86
C LEU A 69 -7.87 3.06 -0.12
N ARG A 70 -7.73 3.84 0.95
CA ARG A 70 -8.88 4.22 1.80
C ARG A 70 -9.89 5.11 1.07
N VAL A 71 -9.44 6.09 0.27
CA VAL A 71 -10.33 6.96 -0.53
C VAL A 71 -11.17 6.19 -1.55
N SER A 72 -10.72 4.99 -1.97
CA SER A 72 -11.51 4.14 -2.87
C SER A 72 -12.69 3.43 -2.18
N LEU A 73 -12.76 3.50 -0.85
CA LEU A 73 -13.85 2.94 -0.04
C LEU A 73 -14.89 4.02 0.22
N ASP A 74 -16.17 3.63 0.09
CA ASP A 74 -17.28 4.51 0.46
C ASP A 74 -17.40 4.59 1.99
N GLU A 75 -17.03 5.74 2.56
CA GLU A 75 -17.08 5.96 4.01
C GLU A 75 -18.52 6.02 4.55
N GLU A 76 -19.51 6.34 3.71
CA GLU A 76 -20.94 6.35 4.08
C GLU A 76 -21.57 4.95 3.97
N SER A 77 -20.83 3.98 3.45
CA SER A 77 -21.27 2.60 3.34
C SER A 77 -21.62 2.03 4.72
N LYS A 78 -22.81 1.46 4.84
CA LYS A 78 -23.24 0.71 6.04
C LYS A 78 -22.74 -0.74 6.04
N ASP A 79 -21.96 -1.12 5.03
CA ASP A 79 -21.36 -2.44 4.95
C ASP A 79 -20.27 -2.61 6.01
N GLU A 80 -20.41 -3.66 6.82
CA GLU A 80 -19.53 -3.95 7.95
C GLU A 80 -18.09 -4.25 7.48
N LEU A 81 -17.93 -4.92 6.34
CA LEU A 81 -16.62 -5.20 5.77
C LEU A 81 -15.89 -3.91 5.39
N THR A 82 -16.57 -3.00 4.71
CA THR A 82 -16.04 -1.68 4.34
C THR A 82 -15.59 -0.90 5.57
N GLN A 83 -16.43 -0.83 6.61
CA GLN A 83 -16.09 -0.14 7.86
C GLN A 83 -14.90 -0.77 8.59
N ASN A 84 -14.82 -2.10 8.62
CA ASN A 84 -13.69 -2.82 9.20
C ASN A 84 -12.38 -2.55 8.45
N LEU A 85 -12.42 -2.48 7.10
CA LEU A 85 -11.25 -2.13 6.29
C LEU A 85 -10.80 -0.69 6.53
N ILE A 86 -11.71 0.27 6.60
CA ILE A 86 -11.40 1.68 6.92
C ILE A 86 -10.73 1.77 8.30
N ALA A 87 -11.26 1.06 9.30
CA ALA A 87 -10.70 1.02 10.64
C ALA A 87 -9.30 0.39 10.66
N LEU A 88 -9.09 -0.68 9.89
CA LEU A 88 -7.81 -1.36 9.77
C LEU A 88 -6.76 -0.49 9.08
N TYR A 89 -7.10 0.21 7.99
CA TYR A 89 -6.20 1.17 7.35
C TYR A 89 -5.83 2.32 8.30
N SER A 90 -6.82 2.86 9.02
CA SER A 90 -6.59 3.89 10.04
C SER A 90 -5.68 3.40 11.18
N TYR A 91 -5.78 2.13 11.57
CA TYR A 91 -4.87 1.50 12.52
C TYR A 91 -3.44 1.41 11.97
N MET A 92 -3.26 0.92 10.74
CA MET A 92 -1.95 0.80 10.11
C MET A 92 -1.23 2.15 10.02
N VAL A 93 -1.93 3.21 9.59
CA VAL A 93 -1.36 4.57 9.52
C VAL A 93 -0.86 5.02 10.89
N ARG A 94 -1.67 4.84 11.95
CA ARG A 94 -1.26 5.18 13.32
C ARG A 94 -0.03 4.38 13.76
N ARG A 95 0.04 3.08 13.44
CA ARG A 95 1.22 2.24 13.75
C ARG A 95 2.46 2.71 13.00
N LEU A 96 2.37 3.06 11.72
CA LEU A 96 3.51 3.56 10.95
C LEU A 96 4.02 4.92 11.45
N LEU A 97 3.13 5.80 11.91
CA LEU A 97 3.54 7.06 12.55
C LEU A 97 4.30 6.80 13.86
N GLN A 98 3.83 5.87 14.69
CA GLN A 98 4.54 5.46 15.91
C GLN A 98 5.89 4.78 15.59
N ALA A 99 5.92 3.93 14.57
CA ALA A 99 7.14 3.30 14.07
C ALA A 99 8.19 4.33 13.65
N ASN A 100 7.75 5.36 12.93
CA ASN A 100 8.63 6.46 12.53
C ASN A 100 9.18 7.21 13.74
N LEU A 101 8.32 7.56 14.70
CA LEU A 101 8.70 8.34 15.88
C LEU A 101 9.64 7.57 16.82
N ARG A 102 9.41 6.26 16.99
CA ARG A 102 10.11 5.42 17.99
C ARG A 102 11.22 4.55 17.40
N ASN A 103 11.41 4.58 16.08
CA ASN A 103 12.26 3.61 15.37
C ASN A 103 11.86 2.14 15.65
N ASP A 104 10.56 1.89 15.75
CA ASP A 104 10.02 0.56 16.06
C ASP A 104 9.86 -0.26 14.78
N VAL A 105 10.83 -1.13 14.49
CA VAL A 105 10.83 -2.01 13.30
C VAL A 105 9.68 -3.02 13.38
N SER A 106 9.35 -3.52 14.57
CA SER A 106 8.29 -4.51 14.75
C SER A 106 6.91 -3.96 14.37
N ALA A 107 6.67 -2.66 14.60
CA ALA A 107 5.47 -1.99 14.15
C ALA A 107 5.37 -1.90 12.61
N VAL A 108 6.50 -1.79 11.91
CA VAL A 108 6.51 -1.83 10.44
C VAL A 108 6.23 -3.24 9.93
N GLU A 109 6.79 -4.26 10.57
CA GLU A 109 6.58 -5.68 10.23
C GLU A 109 5.13 -6.12 10.45
N GLU A 110 4.52 -5.67 11.53
CA GLU A 110 3.10 -5.89 11.80
C GLU A 110 2.23 -5.32 10.68
N VAL A 111 2.45 -4.06 10.31
CA VAL A 111 1.68 -3.43 9.22
C VAL A 111 1.95 -4.11 7.88
N GLU A 112 3.19 -4.55 7.63
CA GLU A 112 3.54 -5.33 6.43
C GLU A 112 2.73 -6.63 6.36
N ALA A 113 2.64 -7.37 7.46
CA ALA A 113 1.88 -8.62 7.54
C ALA A 113 0.38 -8.38 7.31
N LEU A 114 -0.20 -7.38 7.97
CA LEU A 114 -1.61 -7.04 7.79
C LEU A 114 -1.90 -6.62 6.33
N MET A 115 -1.04 -5.78 5.75
CA MET A 115 -1.22 -5.33 4.36
C MET A 115 -1.07 -6.49 3.37
N ARG A 116 -0.14 -7.41 3.61
CA ARG A 116 0.06 -8.60 2.77
C ARG A 116 -1.18 -9.49 2.77
N ASN A 117 -1.78 -9.74 3.94
CA ASN A 117 -3.00 -10.53 4.03
C ASN A 117 -4.15 -9.94 3.19
N ILE A 118 -4.31 -8.60 3.22
CA ILE A 118 -5.34 -7.92 2.42
C ILE A 118 -5.02 -8.01 0.92
N ALA A 119 -3.76 -7.78 0.54
CA ALA A 119 -3.32 -7.85 -0.84
C ALA A 119 -3.50 -9.26 -1.44
N ASP A 120 -3.24 -10.29 -0.65
CA ASP A 120 -3.42 -11.69 -1.06
C ASP A 120 -4.90 -12.03 -1.20
N ALA A 121 -5.75 -11.64 -0.25
CA ALA A 121 -7.20 -11.79 -0.35
C ALA A 121 -7.79 -11.06 -1.57
N TRP A 122 -7.29 -9.86 -1.87
CA TRP A 122 -7.65 -9.14 -3.09
C TRP A 122 -7.28 -9.93 -4.35
N LYS A 123 -6.05 -10.44 -4.44
CA LYS A 123 -5.62 -11.26 -5.58
C LYS A 123 -6.47 -12.52 -5.75
N GLU A 124 -6.82 -13.18 -4.65
CA GLU A 124 -7.69 -14.35 -4.67
C GLU A 124 -9.10 -14.02 -5.18
N SER A 125 -9.66 -12.87 -4.80
CA SER A 125 -10.96 -12.39 -5.31
C SER A 125 -10.97 -12.16 -6.82
N LEU A 126 -9.82 -11.83 -7.42
CA LEU A 126 -9.67 -11.67 -8.87
C LEU A 126 -9.63 -13.02 -9.62
N LEU A 127 -9.15 -14.08 -8.95
CA LEU A 127 -9.06 -15.44 -9.50
C LEU A 127 -10.38 -16.20 -9.40
N SER A 128 -11.28 -15.75 -8.53
CA SER A 128 -12.60 -16.33 -8.32
C SER A 128 -13.68 -15.44 -8.97
N PRO A 129 -13.98 -15.60 -10.28
CA PRO A 129 -15.13 -14.94 -10.87
C PRO A 129 -16.38 -15.40 -10.11
N SER A 130 -17.10 -14.45 -9.56
CA SER A 130 -18.28 -14.62 -8.70
C SER A 130 -19.20 -15.75 -9.16
N LEU A 131 -19.27 -16.83 -8.37
CA LEU A 131 -20.46 -17.70 -8.27
C LEU A 131 -21.57 -16.93 -7.53
N ILE A 132 -22.01 -15.80 -8.09
CA ILE A 132 -23.31 -15.23 -7.69
C ILE A 132 -24.32 -16.02 -8.49
N GLN A 133 -24.93 -16.98 -7.80
CA GLN A 133 -26.08 -17.74 -8.28
C GLN A 133 -27.16 -16.75 -8.74
N ASP A 134 -27.59 -16.89 -9.99
CA ASP A 134 -28.90 -16.41 -10.43
C ASP A 134 -29.96 -17.14 -9.58
N PRO A 135 -30.80 -16.44 -8.81
CA PRO A 135 -32.06 -17.03 -8.37
C PRO A 135 -33.03 -17.00 -9.55
N VAL A 136 -33.41 -18.20 -10.00
CA VAL A 136 -34.54 -18.46 -10.90
C VAL A 136 -35.84 -17.91 -10.32
#